data_AF-A0A8T2AHA5-F1
#
_entry.id   AF-A0A8T2AHA5-F1
#
_cell.length_a   1.000
_cell.length_b   1.000
_cell.length_c   1.000
_cell.angle_alpha   90.00
_cell.angle_beta   90.00
_cell.angle_gamma   90.00
#
_symmetry.space_group_name_H-M   'P 1'
#
loop_
_entity.id
_entity.type
_entity.pdbx_description
1 polymer ?
#
loop_
_entity_poly.entity_id
_entity_poly.type
_entity_poly.pdbx_seq_one_letter_code
_entity_poly.pdbx_strand_id
1 'polypeptide(L)'
;MAKCHRNNVDSLILHRIPSASSSSSSTSGNTFSGSSLRRIIFDAISCGRSSRYQRELRDEDDEDASKSTMMRNDSARKSEKLCDLLNLAVIESVVETKKKEETLEILKRVVRDLQVAAEAETAEKKIAAASTVRLLAKDDTEARVTLAMLGAIPPLVSMIDNDEDAQIASLYALLNLGIGNDVNKEAIVKAGAVHKMLKLIESSKPPNQAIAEAIVANFLGLSALDANKPIIGSSGAIIFLVKTLKNFEETSSSQAREDALRALYNLSIHQQNVLFILETDLIPFLLNTLGDMEVSERILAILTNVVSVPEGRKAIAGVVEVFPILVDVLNWNDSVKCQEKAIYILMLMAHKGYGDRKAMIEAGIESSLLELVLVGSPLAQKRASRVLECLRMVDKGKQVSAPVYGISSSSSLGRERGHDLRMSAESKAVKQLVQQSLQSNMKRIVKRANLPHDFVTTSQHFSKSLTF
;
A
#
# COMPACT_ATOMS: atom_id res chain seq x y z
N MET A 1 -43.10 33.07 -12.88
CA MET A 1 -44.08 32.53 -11.92
C MET A 1 -43.34 31.66 -10.92
N ALA A 2 -43.18 32.17 -9.69
CA ALA A 2 -42.56 31.48 -8.57
C ALA A 2 -43.58 30.59 -7.85
N LYS A 3 -43.11 29.51 -7.21
CA LYS A 3 -43.61 29.06 -5.89
C LYS A 3 -42.62 28.09 -5.25
N CYS A 4 -41.79 28.66 -4.36
CA CYS A 4 -41.24 27.99 -3.19
C CYS A 4 -42.38 27.39 -2.35
N HIS A 5 -42.14 26.26 -1.69
CA HIS A 5 -42.67 26.01 -0.35
C HIS A 5 -41.58 25.35 0.51
N ARG A 6 -41.26 26.07 1.59
CA ARG A 6 -40.39 25.73 2.70
C ARG A 6 -41.29 25.89 3.92
N ASN A 7 -41.31 24.95 4.85
CA ASN A 7 -41.70 25.21 6.24
C ASN A 7 -41.02 24.19 7.16
N ASN A 8 -40.27 24.75 8.11
CA ASN A 8 -39.74 24.15 9.34
C ASN A 8 -40.88 23.82 10.31
N VAL A 9 -40.63 23.00 11.35
CA VAL A 9 -40.41 23.44 12.75
C VAL A 9 -40.10 22.22 13.65
N ASP A 10 -39.17 22.45 14.57
CA ASP A 10 -38.57 21.63 15.62
C ASP A 10 -39.50 20.95 16.66
N SER A 11 -38.99 19.88 17.31
CA SER A 11 -39.09 19.60 18.76
C SER A 11 -38.32 18.30 19.11
N LEU A 12 -37.14 18.40 19.74
CA LEU A 12 -36.86 18.28 21.19
C LEU A 12 -36.84 16.83 21.78
N ILE A 13 -35.60 16.35 21.99
CA ILE A 13 -35.00 15.70 23.19
C ILE A 13 -35.78 14.58 23.91
N LEU A 14 -35.15 13.40 24.07
CA LEU A 14 -34.93 12.74 25.39
C LEU A 14 -33.91 11.58 25.35
N HIS A 15 -33.02 11.60 26.35
CA HIS A 15 -31.95 10.66 26.71
C HIS A 15 -32.37 9.20 26.96
N ARG A 16 -31.49 8.23 26.61
CA ARG A 16 -30.96 7.20 27.56
C ARG A 16 -29.84 6.32 26.97
N ILE A 17 -28.70 6.31 27.67
CA ILE A 17 -27.63 5.29 27.75
C ILE A 17 -27.81 4.66 29.17
N PRO A 18 -27.55 3.36 29.49
CA PRO A 18 -26.27 2.62 29.37
C PRO A 18 -26.43 1.12 28.96
N SER A 19 -25.42 0.29 28.69
CA SER A 19 -24.16 0.02 29.42
C SER A 19 -23.16 -0.81 28.59
N ALA A 20 -21.91 -0.80 29.05
CA ALA A 20 -20.67 -1.24 28.41
C ALA A 20 -20.30 -2.74 28.55
N SER A 21 -19.37 -3.19 27.70
CA SER A 21 -18.28 -4.11 28.06
C SER A 21 -17.06 -3.99 27.11
N SER A 22 -15.93 -3.58 27.71
CA SER A 22 -14.50 -3.95 27.51
C SER A 22 -14.09 -4.81 26.29
N SER A 23 -12.91 -4.69 25.66
CA SER A 23 -11.67 -3.92 25.86
C SER A 23 -10.66 -4.35 24.77
N SER A 24 -9.87 -3.44 24.19
CA SER A 24 -8.38 -3.54 24.10
C SER A 24 -7.77 -2.49 23.13
N SER A 25 -7.10 -1.51 23.75
CA SER A 25 -5.83 -0.87 23.35
C SER A 25 -5.48 -0.62 21.87
N SER A 26 -5.50 0.66 21.48
CA SER A 26 -4.40 1.25 20.72
C SER A 26 -4.20 2.72 21.12
N THR A 27 -2.97 3.04 21.48
CA THR A 27 -2.47 4.32 21.95
C THR A 27 -2.42 5.30 20.78
N SER A 28 -3.18 6.39 20.85
CA SER A 28 -3.03 7.54 19.95
C SER A 28 -2.82 8.79 20.80
N GLY A 29 -1.62 9.36 20.68
CA GLY A 29 -1.25 10.60 21.33
C GLY A 29 -2.09 11.75 20.77
N ASN A 30 -2.89 12.36 21.63
CA ASN A 30 -3.52 13.64 21.33
C ASN A 30 -2.44 14.72 21.28
N THR A 31 -2.19 15.24 20.10
CA THR A 31 -1.58 16.57 19.91
C THR A 31 -2.48 17.60 20.60
N PHE A 32 -2.05 18.03 21.78
CA PHE A 32 -2.70 19.08 22.55
C PHE A 32 -2.47 20.40 21.81
N SER A 33 -3.49 20.88 21.09
CA SER A 33 -3.40 22.15 20.37
C SER A 33 -3.32 23.32 21.36
N GLY A 34 -2.14 23.94 21.45
CA GLY A 34 -1.86 25.08 22.34
C GLY A 34 -2.76 26.31 22.12
N SER A 35 -3.55 26.35 21.05
CA SER A 35 -4.53 27.41 20.81
C SER A 35 -5.75 27.34 21.73
N SER A 36 -6.15 26.15 22.21
CA SER A 36 -7.30 26.01 23.12
C SER A 36 -6.97 26.45 24.56
N LEU A 37 -5.75 26.20 25.02
CA LEU A 37 -5.27 26.71 26.31
C LEU A 37 -5.16 28.25 26.31
N ARG A 38 -4.75 28.85 25.19
CA ARG A 38 -4.66 30.31 25.04
C ARG A 38 -6.01 31.00 25.19
N ARG A 39 -7.10 30.44 24.65
CA ARG A 39 -8.45 31.02 24.79
C ARG A 39 -8.96 30.95 26.23
N ILE A 40 -8.79 29.80 26.88
CA ILE A 40 -9.25 29.56 28.25
C ILE A 40 -8.55 30.50 29.25
N ILE A 41 -7.25 30.78 29.03
CA ILE A 41 -6.48 31.68 29.91
C ILE A 41 -6.84 33.15 29.65
N PHE A 42 -7.07 33.56 28.40
CA PHE A 42 -7.45 34.94 28.07
C PHE A 42 -8.87 35.29 28.56
N ASP A 43 -9.80 34.34 28.49
CA ASP A 43 -11.17 34.50 29.01
C ASP A 43 -11.17 34.57 30.54
N ALA A 44 -10.30 33.83 31.23
CA ALA A 44 -10.17 33.88 32.69
C ALA A 44 -9.63 35.23 33.21
N ILE A 45 -8.78 35.91 32.43
CA ILE A 45 -8.20 37.22 32.81
C ILE A 45 -9.20 38.36 32.53
N SER A 46 -10.14 38.17 31.62
CA SER A 46 -11.10 39.20 31.21
C SER A 46 -12.30 39.37 32.16
N CYS A 47 -12.54 38.44 33.09
CA CYS A 47 -13.67 38.48 34.03
C CYS A 47 -13.32 38.96 35.46
N GLY A 48 -12.09 39.36 35.73
CA GLY A 48 -11.60 39.62 37.10
C GLY A 48 -11.70 41.06 37.62
N ARG A 49 -12.56 41.93 37.09
CA ARG A 49 -12.62 43.33 37.54
C ARG A 49 -14.03 43.93 37.57
N SER A 50 -14.79 43.62 38.62
CA SER A 50 -15.74 44.58 39.18
C SER A 50 -16.05 44.25 40.64
N SER A 51 -15.74 45.20 41.53
CA SER A 51 -16.06 45.14 42.95
C SER A 51 -17.40 45.84 43.22
N ARG A 52 -18.18 45.32 44.18
CA ARG A 52 -18.93 46.04 45.24
C ARG A 52 -20.10 45.17 45.76
N TYR A 53 -20.09 44.83 47.05
CA TYR A 53 -21.03 45.35 48.06
C TYR A 53 -20.69 44.88 49.49
N GLN A 54 -20.83 45.81 50.44
CA GLN A 54 -20.91 45.69 51.92
C GLN A 54 -21.92 44.61 52.37
N ARG A 55 -22.01 44.06 53.59
CA ARG A 55 -21.72 44.43 55.00
C ARG A 55 -21.92 43.09 55.78
N GLU A 56 -21.26 42.76 56.89
CA GLU A 56 -21.74 43.04 58.25
C GLU A 56 -20.81 42.39 59.30
N LEU A 57 -20.88 42.96 60.51
CA LEU A 57 -20.04 42.83 61.69
C LEU A 57 -20.08 41.44 62.35
N ARG A 58 -18.95 41.01 62.92
CA ARG A 58 -18.85 40.58 64.33
C ARG A 58 -17.39 40.45 64.77
N ASP A 59 -17.13 41.00 65.94
CA ASP A 59 -15.87 40.95 66.70
C ASP A 59 -15.49 39.52 67.10
N GLU A 60 -14.20 39.24 67.13
CA GLU A 60 -13.49 38.54 68.22
C GLU A 60 -11.97 38.54 67.91
N ASP A 61 -11.26 39.30 68.74
CA ASP A 61 -9.93 39.12 69.34
C ASP A 61 -8.75 38.44 68.57
N ASP A 62 -7.65 39.19 68.58
CA ASP A 62 -6.25 38.82 68.80
C ASP A 62 -5.47 37.84 67.89
N GLU A 63 -4.24 38.27 67.62
CA GLU A 63 -3.08 37.50 67.14
C GLU A 63 -3.15 36.76 65.80
N ASP A 64 -2.86 37.45 64.67
CA ASP A 64 -1.94 36.89 63.66
C ASP A 64 -1.54 37.92 62.56
N ALA A 65 -0.83 39.00 62.94
CA ALA A 65 -0.24 39.91 61.95
C ALA A 65 0.98 39.31 61.20
N SER A 66 1.39 38.08 61.53
CA SER A 66 2.62 37.46 61.02
C SER A 66 2.40 36.35 59.98
N LYS A 67 1.20 35.74 59.88
CA LYS A 67 0.90 34.70 58.86
C LYS A 67 0.32 35.23 57.54
N SER A 68 -0.32 36.40 57.55
CA SER A 68 -0.88 37.05 56.34
C SER A 68 0.22 37.46 55.34
N THR A 69 1.38 37.89 55.84
CA THR A 69 2.52 38.33 55.04
C THR A 69 3.27 37.15 54.38
N MET A 70 3.34 35.99 55.04
CA MET A 70 3.94 34.77 54.45
C MET A 70 3.07 34.17 53.33
N MET A 71 1.74 34.12 53.50
CA MET A 71 0.82 33.60 52.48
C MET A 71 0.72 34.52 51.24
N ARG A 72 0.79 35.85 51.43
CA ARG A 72 0.87 36.83 50.32
C ARG A 72 2.19 36.73 49.55
N ASN A 73 3.32 36.54 50.23
CA ASN A 73 4.61 36.40 49.56
C ASN A 73 4.72 35.12 48.73
N ASP A 74 4.09 34.02 49.17
CA ASP A 74 4.14 32.75 48.45
C ASP A 74 3.19 32.75 47.22
N SER A 75 2.05 33.43 47.33
CA SER A 75 1.16 33.76 46.20
C SER A 75 1.84 34.68 45.18
N ALA A 76 2.53 35.73 45.65
CA ALA A 76 3.27 36.65 44.79
C ALA A 76 4.44 35.95 44.08
N ARG A 77 5.21 35.09 44.79
CA ARG A 77 6.27 34.27 44.19
C ARG A 77 5.74 33.27 43.15
N LYS A 78 4.57 32.68 43.38
CA LYS A 78 3.93 31.77 42.41
C LYS A 78 3.44 32.54 41.18
N SER A 79 2.90 33.75 41.37
CA SER A 79 2.52 34.66 40.28
C SER A 79 3.74 35.10 39.46
N GLU A 80 4.86 35.42 40.11
CA GLU A 80 6.10 35.85 39.47
C GLU A 80 6.71 34.73 38.64
N LYS A 81 6.80 33.51 39.21
CA LYS A 81 7.23 32.31 38.47
C LYS A 81 6.33 31.97 37.28
N LEU A 82 5.01 32.18 37.40
CA LEU A 82 4.08 31.98 36.29
C LEU A 82 4.29 33.02 35.19
N CYS A 83 4.52 34.29 35.55
CA CYS A 83 4.87 35.35 34.61
C CYS A 83 6.19 35.05 33.88
N ASP A 84 7.21 34.55 34.59
CA ASP A 84 8.49 34.19 34.00
C ASP A 84 8.36 33.03 33.00
N LEU A 85 7.57 31.99 33.35
CA LEU A 85 7.30 30.87 32.43
C LEU A 85 6.51 31.32 31.19
N LEU A 86 5.54 32.21 31.35
CA LEU A 86 4.79 32.79 30.23
C LEU A 86 5.69 33.64 29.34
N ASN A 87 6.58 34.45 29.92
CA ASN A 87 7.54 35.27 29.18
C ASN A 87 8.55 34.40 28.41
N LEU A 88 9.07 33.33 29.03
CA LEU A 88 9.94 32.37 28.36
C LEU A 88 9.23 31.68 27.18
N ALA A 89 7.99 31.23 27.37
CA ALA A 89 7.20 30.63 26.30
C ALA A 89 6.90 31.62 25.15
N VAL A 90 6.68 32.90 25.48
CA VAL A 90 6.54 33.97 24.47
C VAL A 90 7.84 34.16 23.71
N ILE A 91 8.98 34.26 24.40
CA ILE A 91 10.30 34.43 23.78
C ILE A 91 10.62 33.25 22.86
N GLU A 92 10.40 32.01 23.30
CA GLU A 92 10.58 30.80 22.49
C GLU A 92 9.73 30.86 21.22
N SER A 93 8.46 31.28 21.32
CA SER A 93 7.59 31.43 20.15
C SER A 93 8.06 32.53 19.18
N VAL A 94 8.62 33.62 19.68
CA VAL A 94 9.18 34.71 18.86
C VAL A 94 10.47 34.25 18.17
N VAL A 95 11.31 33.46 18.84
CA VAL A 95 12.51 32.88 18.23
C VAL A 95 12.13 31.88 17.12
N GLU A 96 11.13 31.04 17.37
CA GLU A 96 10.66 30.06 16.39
C GLU A 96 10.04 30.72 15.15
N THR A 97 9.25 31.78 15.33
CA THR A 97 8.70 32.55 14.21
C THR A 97 9.78 33.23 13.36
N LYS A 98 10.80 33.82 13.99
CA LYS A 98 11.95 34.40 13.27
C LYS A 98 12.71 33.37 12.45
N LYS A 99 12.93 32.17 12.99
CA LYS A 99 13.56 31.07 12.25
C LYS A 99 12.72 30.68 11.02
N LYS A 100 11.40 30.55 11.17
CA LYS A 100 10.49 30.24 10.05
C LYS A 100 10.50 31.34 8.98
N GLU A 101 10.56 32.61 9.37
CA GLU A 101 10.69 33.73 8.45
C GLU A 101 12.00 33.68 7.66
N GLU A 102 13.11 33.38 8.33
CA GLU A 102 14.41 33.22 7.70
C GLU A 102 14.44 32.03 6.73
N THR A 103 13.90 30.88 7.14
CA THR A 103 13.73 29.71 6.26
C THR A 103 12.88 30.06 5.05
N LEU A 104 11.76 30.75 5.22
CA LEU A 104 10.90 31.16 4.11
C LEU A 104 11.64 32.08 3.13
N GLU A 105 12.47 33.01 3.60
CA GLU A 105 13.23 33.89 2.73
C GLU A 105 14.32 33.13 1.94
N ILE A 106 14.96 32.13 2.57
CA ILE A 106 15.86 31.21 1.88
C ILE A 106 15.12 30.47 0.75
N LEU A 107 13.94 29.90 1.04
CA LEU A 107 13.15 29.19 0.04
C LEU A 107 12.69 30.09 -1.10
N LYS A 108 12.28 31.32 -0.82
CA LYS A 108 11.96 32.33 -1.85
C LYS A 108 13.16 32.66 -2.73
N ARG A 109 14.34 32.79 -2.15
CA ARG A 109 15.58 33.02 -2.92
C ARG A 109 15.86 31.84 -3.85
N VAL A 110 15.78 30.62 -3.33
CA VAL A 110 16.03 29.39 -4.11
C VAL A 110 15.07 29.28 -5.30
N VAL A 111 13.78 29.59 -5.12
CA VAL A 111 12.83 29.53 -6.24
C VAL A 111 13.07 30.64 -7.26
N ARG A 112 13.46 31.85 -6.84
CA ARG A 112 13.87 32.91 -7.77
C ARG A 112 15.11 32.49 -8.57
N ASP A 113 16.12 31.93 -7.91
CA ASP A 113 17.34 31.47 -8.55
C ASP A 113 17.05 30.32 -9.54
N LEU A 114 16.12 29.43 -9.20
CA LEU A 114 15.63 28.36 -10.08
C LEU A 114 14.92 28.91 -11.33
N GLN A 115 14.05 29.91 -11.18
CA GLN A 115 13.35 30.54 -12.29
C GLN A 115 14.33 31.21 -13.26
N VAL A 116 15.31 31.96 -12.73
CA VAL A 116 16.37 32.59 -13.51
C VAL A 116 17.25 31.53 -14.19
N ALA A 117 17.59 30.45 -13.47
CA ALA A 117 18.41 29.37 -14.02
C ALA A 117 17.71 28.58 -15.13
N ALA A 118 16.38 28.41 -15.06
CA ALA A 118 15.61 27.72 -16.10
C ALA A 118 15.71 28.41 -17.48
N GLU A 119 15.81 29.73 -17.48
CA GLU A 119 15.96 30.56 -18.68
C GLU A 119 17.43 30.73 -19.11
N ALA A 120 18.39 30.31 -18.27
CA ALA A 120 19.80 30.45 -18.58
C ALA A 120 20.22 29.51 -19.73
N GLU A 121 21.20 29.94 -20.52
CA GLU A 121 21.77 29.11 -21.58
C GLU A 121 22.68 27.99 -21.02
N THR A 122 23.26 28.17 -19.83
CA THR A 122 24.25 27.24 -19.28
C THR A 122 23.63 26.13 -18.44
N ALA A 123 23.99 24.88 -18.76
CA ALA A 123 23.57 23.68 -18.02
C ALA A 123 23.94 23.74 -16.53
N GLU A 124 25.13 24.25 -16.20
CA GLU A 124 25.65 24.33 -14.83
C GLU A 124 24.71 25.08 -13.88
N LYS A 125 24.12 26.20 -14.33
CA LYS A 125 23.18 26.98 -13.51
C LYS A 125 21.89 26.20 -13.26
N LYS A 126 21.37 25.51 -14.27
CA LYS A 126 20.17 24.67 -14.17
C LYS A 126 20.40 23.52 -13.19
N ILE A 127 21.53 22.83 -13.32
CA ILE A 127 21.92 21.71 -12.46
C ILE A 127 22.06 22.17 -11.01
N ALA A 128 22.77 23.27 -10.76
CA ALA A 128 22.96 23.80 -9.42
C ALA A 128 21.62 24.16 -8.77
N ALA A 129 20.76 24.91 -9.47
CA ALA A 129 19.47 25.33 -8.93
C ALA A 129 18.53 24.15 -8.65
N ALA A 130 18.42 23.20 -9.57
CA ALA A 130 17.62 21.98 -9.36
C ALA A 130 18.17 21.14 -8.20
N SER A 131 19.50 21.04 -8.08
CA SER A 131 20.15 20.32 -6.98
C SER A 131 19.90 20.97 -5.62
N THR A 132 19.87 22.31 -5.54
CA THR A 132 19.49 23.03 -4.32
C THR A 132 18.05 22.73 -3.91
N VAL A 133 17.11 22.75 -4.87
CA VAL A 133 15.70 22.38 -4.59
C VAL A 133 15.61 20.93 -4.11
N ARG A 134 16.29 20.00 -4.77
CA ARG A 134 16.35 18.59 -4.38
C ARG A 134 16.86 18.42 -2.94
N LEU A 135 17.93 19.14 -2.58
CA LEU A 135 18.56 19.07 -1.25
C LEU A 135 17.59 19.55 -0.17
N LEU A 136 16.97 20.71 -0.36
CA LEU A 136 16.04 21.29 0.62
C LEU A 136 14.75 20.47 0.74
N ALA A 137 14.30 19.85 -0.34
CA ALA A 137 13.12 18.97 -0.33
C ALA A 137 13.40 17.57 0.24
N LYS A 138 14.67 17.18 0.48
CA LYS A 138 15.04 15.80 0.81
C LYS A 138 14.40 15.33 2.11
N ASP A 139 14.57 16.08 3.19
CA ASP A 139 14.18 15.66 4.55
C ASP A 139 13.21 16.64 5.23
N ASP A 140 12.78 17.70 4.53
CA ASP A 140 11.89 18.74 5.06
C ASP A 140 10.53 18.76 4.32
N THR A 141 9.47 18.38 5.03
CA THR A 141 8.10 18.35 4.50
C THR A 141 7.48 19.75 4.36
N GLU A 142 7.82 20.70 5.23
CA GLU A 142 7.34 22.09 5.15
C GLU A 142 8.01 22.81 3.96
N ALA A 143 9.30 22.54 3.72
CA ALA A 143 10.01 23.03 2.54
C ALA A 143 9.42 22.47 1.24
N ARG A 144 9.06 21.18 1.17
CA ARG A 144 8.39 20.61 -0.03
C ARG A 144 7.13 21.37 -0.41
N VAL A 145 6.27 21.64 0.58
CA VAL A 145 5.02 22.41 0.37
C VAL A 145 5.37 23.83 -0.10
N THR A 146 6.25 24.51 0.63
CA THR A 146 6.56 25.92 0.39
C THR A 146 7.24 26.15 -0.96
N LEU A 147 8.21 25.30 -1.34
CA LEU A 147 8.87 25.37 -2.65
C LEU A 147 7.88 25.21 -3.81
N ALA A 148 6.95 24.25 -3.70
CA ALA A 148 5.91 24.06 -4.69
C ALA A 148 4.94 25.25 -4.77
N MET A 149 4.50 25.78 -3.62
CA MET A 149 3.64 26.98 -3.55
C MET A 149 4.31 28.22 -4.14
N LEU A 150 5.61 28.36 -3.96
CA LEU A 150 6.41 29.45 -4.54
C LEU A 150 6.64 29.29 -6.05
N GLY A 151 6.24 28.17 -6.66
CA GLY A 151 6.32 27.95 -8.10
C GLY A 151 7.58 27.23 -8.57
N ALA A 152 8.18 26.35 -7.75
CA ALA A 152 9.35 25.56 -8.16
C ALA A 152 9.04 24.50 -9.23
N ILE A 153 7.79 24.01 -9.32
CA ILE A 153 7.44 22.87 -10.19
C ILE A 153 7.58 23.20 -11.68
N PRO A 154 6.97 24.28 -12.23
CA PRO A 154 7.03 24.54 -13.68
C PRO A 154 8.46 24.70 -14.23
N PRO A 155 9.38 25.45 -13.59
CA PRO A 155 10.79 25.53 -14.01
C PRO A 155 11.46 24.15 -14.05
N LEU A 156 11.29 23.32 -13.01
CA LEU A 156 11.84 21.97 -13.00
C LEU A 156 11.29 21.13 -14.16
N VAL A 157 9.97 21.16 -14.38
CA VAL A 157 9.37 20.44 -15.50
C VAL A 157 9.93 20.91 -16.85
N SER A 158 10.21 22.19 -17.02
CA SER A 158 10.88 22.71 -18.23
C SER A 158 12.31 22.20 -18.40
N MET A 159 13.03 21.97 -17.29
CA MET A 159 14.41 21.46 -17.31
C MET A 159 14.53 20.01 -17.82
N ILE A 160 13.41 19.27 -17.91
CA ILE A 160 13.39 17.90 -18.50
C ILE A 160 13.74 17.91 -19.99
N ASP A 161 13.60 19.04 -20.70
CA ASP A 161 13.95 19.13 -22.12
C ASP A 161 15.40 19.62 -22.38
N ASN A 162 16.26 19.67 -21.36
CA ASN A 162 17.61 20.23 -21.45
C ASN A 162 18.70 19.15 -21.49
N ASP A 163 19.95 19.47 -21.14
CA ASP A 163 21.07 18.54 -21.09
C ASP A 163 20.88 17.41 -20.05
N GLU A 164 21.48 16.25 -20.28
CA GLU A 164 21.26 15.02 -19.49
C GLU A 164 21.42 15.24 -17.98
N ASP A 165 22.47 15.95 -17.55
CA ASP A 165 22.70 16.24 -16.14
C ASP A 165 21.61 17.13 -15.52
N ALA A 166 21.11 18.11 -16.29
CA ALA A 166 20.02 18.98 -15.87
C ALA A 166 18.68 18.21 -15.79
N GLN A 167 18.47 17.27 -16.72
CA GLN A 167 17.31 16.37 -16.69
C GLN A 167 17.31 15.53 -15.41
N ILE A 168 18.43 14.88 -15.09
CA ILE A 168 18.56 14.04 -13.91
C ILE A 168 18.36 14.87 -12.63
N ALA A 169 19.02 16.03 -12.52
CA ALA A 169 18.87 16.92 -11.38
C ALA A 169 17.41 17.36 -11.19
N SER A 170 16.73 17.70 -12.28
CA SER A 170 15.32 18.09 -12.25
C SER A 170 14.38 16.94 -11.85
N LEU A 171 14.56 15.76 -12.44
CA LEU A 171 13.75 14.57 -12.13
C LEU A 171 13.84 14.21 -10.65
N TYR A 172 15.04 14.25 -10.06
CA TYR A 172 15.18 13.97 -8.62
C TYR A 172 14.66 15.11 -7.72
N ALA A 173 14.72 16.36 -8.16
CA ALA A 173 14.08 17.46 -7.44
C ALA A 173 12.54 17.30 -7.43
N LEU A 174 11.93 16.98 -8.58
CA LEU A 174 10.50 16.70 -8.69
C LEU A 174 10.08 15.50 -7.83
N LEU A 175 10.86 14.42 -7.84
CA LEU A 175 10.64 13.26 -6.98
C LEU A 175 10.56 13.69 -5.51
N ASN A 176 11.58 14.40 -5.01
CA ASN A 176 11.64 14.85 -3.62
C ASN A 176 10.48 15.77 -3.25
N LEU A 177 10.08 16.69 -4.13
CA LEU A 177 8.91 17.55 -3.91
C LEU A 177 7.62 16.74 -3.74
N GLY A 178 7.50 15.59 -4.41
CA GLY A 178 6.32 14.71 -4.34
C GLY A 178 6.29 13.77 -3.13
N ILE A 179 7.41 13.53 -2.44
CA ILE A 179 7.45 12.55 -1.32
C ILE A 179 6.49 12.99 -0.21
N GLY A 180 5.52 12.13 0.12
CA GLY A 180 4.54 12.37 1.19
C GLY A 180 3.63 13.58 0.98
N ASN A 181 3.57 14.16 -0.22
CA ASN A 181 2.79 15.36 -0.49
C ASN A 181 1.91 15.18 -1.74
N ASP A 182 0.63 14.91 -1.52
CA ASP A 182 -0.32 14.64 -2.59
C ASP A 182 -0.66 15.86 -3.44
N VAL A 183 -0.70 17.06 -2.84
CA VAL A 183 -0.91 18.32 -3.56
C VAL A 183 0.23 18.55 -4.57
N ASN A 184 1.47 18.30 -4.15
CA ASN A 184 2.64 18.42 -5.01
C ASN A 184 2.63 17.36 -6.12
N LYS A 185 2.32 16.09 -5.81
CA LYS A 185 2.21 15.03 -6.83
C LYS A 185 1.18 15.39 -7.90
N GLU A 186 0.03 15.92 -7.50
CA GLU A 186 -1.01 16.36 -8.43
C GLU A 186 -0.52 17.56 -9.27
N ALA A 187 0.14 18.53 -8.64
CA ALA A 187 0.69 19.70 -9.32
C ALA A 187 1.78 19.32 -10.34
N ILE A 188 2.64 18.35 -10.05
CA ILE A 188 3.67 17.84 -10.97
C ILE A 188 3.01 17.21 -12.22
N VAL A 189 1.96 16.40 -12.03
CA VAL A 189 1.22 15.81 -13.17
C VAL A 189 0.50 16.89 -13.97
N LYS A 190 -0.17 17.85 -13.31
CA LYS A 190 -0.85 18.99 -13.95
C LYS A 190 0.12 19.88 -14.74
N ALA A 191 1.37 20.02 -14.29
CA ALA A 191 2.40 20.76 -15.00
C ALA A 191 2.91 20.06 -16.27
N GLY A 192 2.45 18.84 -16.58
CA GLY A 192 2.79 18.12 -17.80
C GLY A 192 4.07 17.27 -17.69
N ALA A 193 4.55 17.00 -16.48
CA ALA A 193 5.78 16.25 -16.26
C ALA A 193 5.73 14.84 -16.88
N VAL A 194 4.59 14.16 -16.80
CA VAL A 194 4.37 12.81 -17.39
C VAL A 194 4.65 12.81 -18.89
N HIS A 195 4.13 13.80 -19.61
CA HIS A 195 4.32 13.89 -21.06
C HIS A 195 5.79 14.16 -21.42
N LYS A 196 6.47 15.06 -20.70
CA LYS A 196 7.89 15.35 -20.94
C LYS A 196 8.80 14.17 -20.65
N MET A 197 8.56 13.44 -19.55
CA MET A 197 9.31 12.22 -19.22
C MET A 197 9.22 11.18 -20.34
N LEU A 198 8.03 10.97 -20.90
CA LEU A 198 7.82 10.00 -21.98
C LEU A 198 8.45 10.44 -23.31
N LYS A 199 8.33 11.73 -23.65
CA LYS A 199 9.01 12.30 -24.81
C LYS A 199 10.53 12.14 -24.72
N LEU A 200 11.09 12.34 -23.53
CA LEU A 200 12.52 12.16 -23.27
C LEU A 200 12.95 10.71 -23.57
N ILE A 201 12.19 9.73 -23.08
CA ILE A 201 12.42 8.30 -23.37
C ILE A 201 12.38 8.01 -24.87
N GLU A 202 11.42 8.57 -25.60
CA GLU A 202 11.28 8.34 -27.04
C GLU A 202 12.44 8.92 -27.85
N SER A 203 13.00 10.05 -27.39
CA SER A 203 14.08 10.77 -28.05
C SER A 203 15.48 10.21 -27.77
N SER A 204 15.69 9.55 -26.62
CA SER A 204 16.98 9.00 -26.20
C SER A 204 17.16 7.57 -26.76
N LYS A 205 17.98 7.40 -27.80
CA LYS A 205 18.30 6.09 -28.41
C LYS A 205 19.82 5.92 -28.60
N PRO A 206 20.50 5.03 -27.84
CA PRO A 206 19.96 4.19 -26.77
C PRO A 206 19.55 5.00 -25.53
N PRO A 207 18.59 4.52 -24.72
CA PRO A 207 18.13 5.24 -23.54
C PRO A 207 19.24 5.31 -22.49
N ASN A 208 19.55 6.52 -22.01
CA ASN A 208 20.46 6.69 -20.88
C ASN A 208 19.85 6.04 -19.63
N GLN A 209 20.57 5.09 -19.04
CA GLN A 209 20.11 4.29 -17.90
C GLN A 209 19.79 5.15 -16.68
N ALA A 210 20.63 6.13 -16.34
CA ALA A 210 20.39 7.00 -15.17
C ALA A 210 19.11 7.85 -15.32
N ILE A 211 18.81 8.29 -16.56
CA ILE A 211 17.58 9.00 -16.88
C ILE A 211 16.37 8.06 -16.76
N ALA A 212 16.47 6.84 -17.31
CA ALA A 212 15.41 5.85 -17.20
C ALA A 212 15.08 5.52 -15.74
N GLU A 213 16.09 5.33 -14.89
CA GLU A 213 15.93 5.10 -13.45
C GLU A 213 15.25 6.28 -12.74
N ALA A 214 15.67 7.50 -13.04
CA ALA A 214 15.06 8.71 -12.47
C ALA A 214 13.58 8.86 -12.89
N ILE A 215 13.23 8.49 -14.13
CA ILE A 215 11.85 8.48 -14.61
C ILE A 215 11.02 7.39 -13.93
N VAL A 216 11.57 6.18 -13.78
CA VAL A 216 10.91 5.09 -13.03
C VAL A 216 10.60 5.52 -11.60
N ALA A 217 11.56 6.13 -10.91
CA ALA A 217 11.38 6.64 -9.55
C ALA A 217 10.29 7.72 -9.48
N ASN A 218 10.22 8.61 -10.47
CA ASN A 218 9.14 9.59 -10.58
C ASN A 218 7.78 8.93 -10.80
N PHE A 219 7.66 7.96 -11.71
CA PHE A 219 6.40 7.24 -11.89
C PHE A 219 5.97 6.47 -10.65
N LEU A 220 6.90 5.88 -9.90
CA LEU A 220 6.61 5.29 -8.60
C LEU A 220 6.04 6.33 -7.63
N GLY A 221 6.73 7.46 -7.45
CA GLY A 221 6.30 8.53 -6.54
C GLY A 221 4.96 9.15 -6.91
N LEU A 222 4.72 9.40 -8.19
CA LEU A 222 3.49 10.03 -8.70
C LEU A 222 2.30 9.06 -8.71
N SER A 223 2.51 7.78 -9.03
CA SER A 223 1.44 6.76 -9.05
C SER A 223 0.92 6.39 -7.66
N ALA A 224 1.65 6.75 -6.60
CA ALA A 224 1.20 6.57 -5.22
C ALA A 224 -0.10 7.36 -4.93
N LEU A 225 -0.37 8.46 -5.64
CA LEU A 225 -1.64 9.20 -5.54
C LEU A 225 -2.71 8.59 -6.46
N ASP A 226 -3.90 8.29 -5.93
CA ASP A 226 -5.02 7.72 -6.70
C ASP A 226 -5.46 8.59 -7.88
N ALA A 227 -5.52 9.91 -7.70
CA ALA A 227 -5.91 10.85 -8.75
C ALA A 227 -4.98 10.85 -9.96
N ASN A 228 -3.70 10.48 -9.79
CA ASN A 228 -2.70 10.45 -10.85
C ASN A 228 -2.74 9.16 -11.68
N LYS A 229 -3.26 8.05 -11.12
CA LYS A 229 -3.27 6.72 -11.76
C LYS A 229 -3.92 6.72 -13.15
N PRO A 230 -5.11 7.31 -13.40
CA PRO A 230 -5.71 7.30 -14.74
C PRO A 230 -4.88 8.08 -15.77
N ILE A 231 -4.28 9.19 -15.36
CA ILE A 231 -3.48 10.05 -16.25
C ILE A 231 -2.19 9.33 -16.64
N ILE A 232 -1.47 8.75 -15.67
CA ILE A 232 -0.22 8.01 -15.93
C ILE A 232 -0.50 6.72 -16.70
N GLY A 233 -1.58 6.01 -16.37
CA GLY A 233 -1.91 4.74 -17.03
C GLY A 233 -2.20 4.90 -18.52
N SER A 234 -2.97 5.93 -18.89
CA SER A 234 -3.34 6.22 -20.28
C SER A 234 -2.26 6.91 -21.11
N SER A 235 -1.14 7.32 -20.50
CA SER A 235 -0.10 8.10 -21.19
C SER A 235 0.95 7.25 -21.93
N GLY A 236 0.92 5.92 -21.80
CA GLY A 236 1.98 5.03 -22.31
C GLY A 236 3.10 4.75 -21.30
N ALA A 237 3.01 5.27 -20.07
CA ALA A 237 3.98 4.99 -19.01
C ALA A 237 4.05 3.50 -18.66
N ILE A 238 2.94 2.78 -18.75
CA ILE A 238 2.90 1.32 -18.51
C ILE A 238 3.82 0.60 -19.50
N ILE A 239 3.77 0.94 -20.80
CA ILE A 239 4.62 0.34 -21.83
C ILE A 239 6.10 0.57 -21.51
N PHE A 240 6.46 1.79 -21.12
CA PHE A 240 7.82 2.11 -20.69
C PHE A 240 8.24 1.28 -19.47
N LEU A 241 7.44 1.27 -18.40
CA LEU A 241 7.74 0.54 -17.17
C LEU A 241 7.92 -0.96 -17.42
N VAL A 242 7.12 -1.57 -18.31
CA VAL A 242 7.25 -3.00 -18.68
C VAL A 242 8.54 -3.26 -19.46
N LYS A 243 8.88 -2.42 -20.43
CA LYS A 243 10.15 -2.54 -21.17
C LYS A 243 11.35 -2.42 -20.23
N THR A 244 11.30 -1.43 -19.35
CA THR A 244 12.36 -1.16 -18.37
C THR A 244 12.51 -2.30 -17.37
N LEU A 245 11.40 -2.87 -16.88
CA LEU A 245 11.40 -4.03 -16.00
C LEU A 245 12.10 -5.26 -16.63
N LYS A 246 11.92 -5.47 -17.94
CA LYS A 246 12.54 -6.59 -18.69
C LYS A 246 14.02 -6.36 -18.96
N ASN A 247 14.40 -5.14 -19.32
CA ASN A 247 15.78 -4.82 -19.69
C ASN A 247 16.74 -4.82 -18.48
N PHE A 248 16.24 -4.55 -17.27
CA PHE A 248 17.06 -4.58 -16.05
C PHE A 248 17.40 -5.99 -15.54
N GLU A 249 16.91 -7.07 -16.17
CA GLU A 249 17.40 -8.42 -15.85
C GLU A 249 18.83 -8.65 -16.35
N GLU A 250 19.30 -7.87 -17.32
CA GLU A 250 20.64 -7.99 -17.92
C GLU A 250 21.66 -6.98 -17.35
N THR A 251 21.21 -5.95 -16.64
CA THR A 251 22.06 -4.86 -16.12
C THR A 251 21.83 -4.66 -14.63
N SER A 252 22.90 -4.42 -13.88
CA SER A 252 23.06 -4.53 -12.42
C SER A 252 22.20 -3.62 -11.51
N SER A 253 21.08 -3.04 -11.97
CA SER A 253 20.25 -2.11 -11.18
C SER A 253 18.99 -2.78 -10.59
N SER A 254 19.18 -3.54 -9.50
CA SER A 254 18.09 -4.22 -8.78
C SER A 254 17.01 -3.24 -8.27
N GLN A 255 17.40 -2.03 -7.85
CA GLN A 255 16.47 -1.04 -7.30
C GLN A 255 15.48 -0.50 -8.35
N ALA A 256 15.94 -0.23 -9.57
CA ALA A 256 15.09 0.30 -10.61
C ALA A 256 14.06 -0.74 -11.11
N ARG A 257 14.44 -2.03 -11.12
CA ARG A 257 13.53 -3.15 -11.35
C ARG A 257 12.43 -3.20 -10.29
N GLU A 258 12.80 -3.11 -9.01
CA GLU A 258 11.87 -3.04 -7.88
C GLU A 258 10.92 -1.84 -7.99
N ASP A 259 11.46 -0.66 -8.31
CA ASP A 259 10.68 0.57 -8.40
C ASP A 259 9.70 0.52 -9.58
N ALA A 260 10.11 -0.06 -10.72
CA ALA A 260 9.21 -0.29 -11.84
C ALA A 260 8.06 -1.23 -11.46
N LEU A 261 8.36 -2.31 -10.73
CA LEU A 261 7.33 -3.24 -10.26
C LEU A 261 6.38 -2.60 -9.24
N ARG A 262 6.88 -1.72 -8.37
CA ARG A 262 6.06 -0.92 -7.43
C ARG A 262 5.16 0.07 -8.17
N ALA A 263 5.69 0.74 -9.18
CA ALA A 263 4.92 1.65 -10.02
C ALA A 263 3.80 0.91 -10.77
N LEU A 264 4.10 -0.24 -11.38
CA LEU A 264 3.11 -1.10 -12.03
C LEU A 264 2.04 -1.61 -11.06
N TYR A 265 2.42 -1.98 -9.83
CA TYR A 265 1.47 -2.31 -8.77
C TYR A 265 0.53 -1.14 -8.48
N ASN A 266 1.06 0.06 -8.23
CA ASN A 266 0.23 1.24 -7.98
C ASN A 266 -0.73 1.51 -9.13
N LEU A 267 -0.25 1.46 -10.37
CA LEU A 267 -1.06 1.72 -11.56
C LEU A 267 -2.15 0.66 -11.76
N SER A 268 -1.87 -0.61 -11.45
CA SER A 268 -2.82 -1.73 -11.59
C SER A 268 -4.02 -1.65 -10.65
N ILE A 269 -3.93 -0.87 -9.55
CA ILE A 269 -5.06 -0.67 -8.61
C ILE A 269 -6.24 0.00 -9.32
N HIS A 270 -5.98 0.88 -10.29
CA HIS A 270 -7.04 1.50 -11.07
C HIS A 270 -7.47 0.55 -12.21
N GLN A 271 -8.73 0.08 -12.16
CA GLN A 271 -9.21 -0.99 -13.04
C GLN A 271 -9.07 -0.68 -14.54
N GLN A 272 -9.31 0.57 -14.95
CA GLN A 272 -9.17 0.98 -16.35
C GLN A 272 -7.72 0.85 -16.86
N ASN A 273 -6.73 0.97 -15.98
CA ASN A 273 -5.33 0.79 -16.34
C ASN A 273 -4.98 -0.66 -16.67
N VAL A 274 -5.80 -1.62 -16.23
CA VAL A 274 -5.59 -3.03 -16.58
C VAL A 274 -5.65 -3.20 -18.10
N LEU A 275 -6.51 -2.46 -18.82
CA LEU A 275 -6.59 -2.54 -20.28
C LEU A 275 -5.26 -2.18 -20.95
N PHE A 276 -4.58 -1.14 -20.48
CA PHE A 276 -3.25 -0.76 -20.97
C PHE A 276 -2.16 -1.77 -20.57
N ILE A 277 -2.32 -2.46 -19.43
CA ILE A 277 -1.44 -3.59 -19.07
C ILE A 277 -1.60 -4.74 -20.08
N LEU A 278 -2.82 -5.01 -20.56
CA LEU A 278 -3.09 -6.10 -21.51
C LEU A 278 -2.52 -5.86 -22.91
N GLU A 279 -2.26 -4.60 -23.27
CA GLU A 279 -1.56 -4.24 -24.50
C GLU A 279 -0.06 -4.57 -24.45
N THR A 280 0.43 -4.95 -23.27
CA THR A 280 1.81 -5.38 -23.04
C THR A 280 1.90 -6.88 -22.77
N ASP A 281 3.10 -7.40 -22.88
CA ASP A 281 3.50 -8.75 -22.52
C ASP A 281 3.94 -8.86 -21.04
N LEU A 282 3.33 -8.05 -20.16
CA LEU A 282 3.62 -8.05 -18.71
C LEU A 282 3.11 -9.34 -18.04
N ILE A 283 1.88 -9.79 -18.31
CA ILE A 283 1.29 -10.95 -17.61
C ILE A 283 2.12 -12.23 -17.82
N PRO A 284 2.48 -12.62 -19.05
CA PRO A 284 3.33 -13.80 -19.26
C PRO A 284 4.71 -13.63 -18.60
N PHE A 285 5.30 -12.44 -18.69
CA PHE A 285 6.59 -12.14 -18.04
C PHE A 285 6.50 -12.35 -16.53
N LEU A 286 5.51 -11.74 -15.87
CA LEU A 286 5.29 -11.86 -14.43
C LEU A 286 5.11 -13.32 -13.98
N LEU A 287 4.33 -14.12 -14.72
CA LEU A 287 4.13 -15.53 -14.40
C LEU A 287 5.42 -16.35 -14.55
N ASN A 288 6.26 -16.05 -15.54
CA ASN A 288 7.56 -16.69 -15.72
C ASN A 288 8.59 -16.27 -14.66
N THR A 289 8.49 -15.05 -14.12
CA THR A 289 9.35 -14.53 -13.06
C THR A 289 8.96 -15.05 -11.67
N LEU A 290 7.78 -15.65 -11.49
CA LEU A 290 7.37 -16.25 -10.22
C LEU A 290 8.36 -17.35 -9.79
N GLY A 291 8.88 -17.23 -8.58
CA GLY A 291 9.94 -18.08 -8.02
C GLY A 291 11.14 -17.27 -7.54
N ASP A 292 11.33 -16.06 -8.05
CA ASP A 292 12.19 -15.05 -7.45
C ASP A 292 11.50 -14.49 -6.19
N MET A 293 11.95 -14.92 -5.02
CA MET A 293 11.29 -14.64 -3.74
C MET A 293 11.33 -13.15 -3.35
N GLU A 294 12.24 -12.36 -3.93
CA GLU A 294 12.32 -10.91 -3.67
C GLU A 294 11.11 -10.18 -4.24
N VAL A 295 10.70 -10.55 -5.46
CA VAL A 295 9.64 -9.87 -6.22
C VAL A 295 8.29 -10.61 -6.19
N SER A 296 8.25 -11.91 -5.90
CA SER A 296 7.06 -12.76 -6.09
C SER A 296 5.83 -12.26 -5.33
N GLU A 297 5.96 -11.74 -4.11
CA GLU A 297 4.83 -11.17 -3.37
C GLU A 297 4.18 -10.00 -4.14
N ARG A 298 5.00 -9.13 -4.71
CA ARG A 298 4.56 -7.96 -5.50
C ARG A 298 3.97 -8.39 -6.83
N ILE A 299 4.59 -9.35 -7.51
CA ILE A 299 4.07 -9.93 -8.75
C ILE A 299 2.65 -10.45 -8.54
N LEU A 300 2.45 -11.26 -7.50
CA LEU A 300 1.14 -11.78 -7.16
C LEU A 300 0.16 -10.65 -6.83
N ALA A 301 0.60 -9.57 -6.16
CA ALA A 301 -0.24 -8.43 -5.88
C ALA A 301 -0.74 -7.73 -7.17
N ILE A 302 0.13 -7.55 -8.17
CA ILE A 302 -0.28 -7.06 -9.50
C ILE A 302 -1.31 -8.00 -10.12
N LEU A 303 -1.04 -9.31 -10.11
CA LEU A 303 -1.96 -10.31 -10.66
C LEU A 303 -3.31 -10.33 -9.92
N THR A 304 -3.36 -10.06 -8.61
CA THR A 304 -4.62 -9.92 -7.86
C THR A 304 -5.48 -8.75 -8.35
N ASN A 305 -4.86 -7.64 -8.76
CA ASN A 305 -5.57 -6.49 -9.31
C ASN A 305 -6.05 -6.80 -10.74
N VAL A 306 -5.19 -7.39 -11.57
CA VAL A 306 -5.50 -7.76 -12.96
C VAL A 306 -6.64 -8.78 -13.03
N VAL A 307 -6.60 -9.85 -12.22
CA VAL A 307 -7.63 -10.91 -12.24
C VAL A 307 -9.00 -10.40 -11.76
N SER A 308 -9.03 -9.29 -11.01
CA SER A 308 -10.28 -8.67 -10.55
C SER A 308 -11.09 -8.07 -11.71
N VAL A 309 -10.43 -7.72 -12.83
CA VAL A 309 -11.05 -7.25 -14.07
C VAL A 309 -11.37 -8.43 -15.01
N PRO A 310 -12.54 -8.49 -15.68
CA PRO A 310 -12.91 -9.62 -16.55
C PRO A 310 -11.92 -9.89 -17.69
N GLU A 311 -11.45 -8.83 -18.36
CA GLU A 311 -10.47 -8.89 -19.45
C GLU A 311 -9.12 -9.40 -18.93
N GLY A 312 -8.68 -8.90 -17.78
CA GLY A 312 -7.44 -9.35 -17.14
C GLY A 312 -7.50 -10.80 -16.68
N ARG A 313 -8.65 -11.26 -16.18
CA ARG A 313 -8.88 -12.67 -15.84
C ARG A 313 -8.76 -13.59 -17.06
N LYS A 314 -9.34 -13.19 -18.20
CA LYS A 314 -9.20 -13.94 -19.46
C LYS A 314 -7.75 -13.97 -19.93
N ALA A 315 -7.04 -12.84 -19.83
CA ALA A 315 -5.63 -12.76 -20.20
C ALA A 315 -4.75 -13.67 -19.34
N ILE A 316 -4.96 -13.70 -18.01
CA ILE A 316 -4.26 -14.61 -17.10
C ILE A 316 -4.59 -16.07 -17.43
N ALA A 317 -5.87 -16.41 -17.62
CA ALA A 317 -6.30 -17.77 -17.98
C ALA A 317 -5.74 -18.26 -19.32
N GLY A 318 -5.44 -17.33 -20.24
CA GLY A 318 -4.86 -17.62 -21.55
C GLY A 318 -3.35 -17.92 -21.52
N VAL A 319 -2.67 -17.68 -20.40
CA VAL A 319 -1.24 -18.01 -20.28
C VAL A 319 -1.05 -19.50 -20.04
N VAL A 320 -0.16 -20.12 -20.84
CA VAL A 320 0.20 -21.53 -20.74
C VAL A 320 0.81 -21.82 -19.36
N GLU A 321 0.47 -22.96 -18.76
CA GLU A 321 0.90 -23.36 -17.41
C GLU A 321 0.48 -22.44 -16.25
N VAL A 322 -0.46 -21.50 -16.44
CA VAL A 322 -0.88 -20.60 -15.36
C VAL A 322 -1.38 -21.32 -14.11
N PHE A 323 -2.19 -22.38 -14.26
CA PHE A 323 -2.70 -23.13 -13.11
C PHE A 323 -1.61 -23.96 -12.43
N PRO A 324 -0.78 -24.75 -13.13
CA PRO A 324 0.40 -25.39 -12.53
C PRO A 324 1.31 -24.42 -11.77
N ILE A 325 1.55 -23.22 -12.30
CA ILE A 325 2.37 -22.18 -11.64
C ILE A 325 1.68 -21.70 -10.35
N LEU A 326 0.40 -21.33 -10.40
CA LEU A 326 -0.31 -20.84 -9.22
C LEU A 326 -0.53 -21.91 -8.15
N VAL A 327 -0.78 -23.16 -8.55
CA VAL A 327 -0.86 -24.32 -7.65
C VAL A 327 0.47 -24.54 -6.95
N ASP A 328 1.57 -24.36 -7.65
CA ASP A 328 2.89 -24.47 -7.05
C ASP A 328 3.12 -23.39 -5.98
N VAL A 329 2.70 -22.14 -6.22
CA VAL A 329 2.76 -21.06 -5.23
C VAL A 329 1.96 -21.39 -3.96
N LEU A 330 0.87 -22.15 -4.06
CA LEU A 330 0.12 -22.60 -2.88
C LEU A 330 0.96 -23.51 -1.97
N ASN A 331 2.00 -24.17 -2.48
CA ASN A 331 2.87 -25.06 -1.71
C ASN A 331 4.07 -24.33 -1.09
N TRP A 332 4.16 -23.00 -1.21
CA TRP A 332 5.24 -22.20 -0.62
C TRP A 332 4.97 -21.93 0.86
N ASN A 333 5.22 -22.95 1.69
CA ASN A 333 4.90 -22.94 3.12
C ASN A 333 5.63 -21.84 3.91
N ASP A 334 6.78 -21.38 3.43
CA ASP A 334 7.54 -20.29 4.05
C ASP A 334 7.05 -18.89 3.61
N SER A 335 6.02 -18.81 2.75
CA SER A 335 5.53 -17.56 2.17
C SER A 335 4.01 -17.43 2.21
N VAL A 336 3.47 -17.28 3.43
CA VAL A 336 2.03 -17.16 3.70
C VAL A 336 1.36 -16.07 2.85
N LYS A 337 2.02 -14.92 2.67
CA LYS A 337 1.47 -13.82 1.87
C LYS A 337 1.33 -14.17 0.38
N CYS A 338 2.27 -14.95 -0.16
CA CYS A 338 2.20 -15.43 -1.53
C CYS A 338 1.07 -16.45 -1.68
N GLN A 339 0.95 -17.41 -0.75
CA GLN A 339 -0.15 -18.38 -0.72
C GLN A 339 -1.51 -17.66 -0.69
N GLU A 340 -1.68 -16.64 0.16
CA GLU A 340 -2.93 -15.88 0.30
C GLU A 340 -3.32 -15.14 -0.99
N LYS A 341 -2.35 -14.60 -1.74
CA LYS A 341 -2.59 -13.92 -3.01
C LYS A 341 -2.87 -14.92 -4.13
N ALA A 342 -2.11 -16.00 -4.22
CA ALA A 342 -2.31 -17.05 -5.22
C ALA A 342 -3.68 -17.71 -5.07
N ILE A 343 -4.10 -18.06 -3.84
CA ILE A 343 -5.43 -18.65 -3.62
C ILE A 343 -6.55 -17.65 -3.93
N TYR A 344 -6.33 -16.35 -3.74
CA TYR A 344 -7.28 -15.32 -4.14
C TYR A 344 -7.46 -15.25 -5.67
N ILE A 345 -6.36 -15.31 -6.43
CA ILE A 345 -6.39 -15.36 -7.90
C ILE A 345 -7.16 -16.59 -8.36
N LEU A 346 -6.82 -17.77 -7.84
CA LEU A 346 -7.48 -19.03 -8.18
C LEU A 346 -8.96 -19.02 -7.80
N MET A 347 -9.33 -18.47 -6.65
CA MET A 347 -10.72 -18.35 -6.22
C MET A 347 -11.54 -17.48 -7.18
N LEU A 348 -10.97 -16.35 -7.63
CA LEU A 348 -11.63 -15.48 -8.60
C LEU A 348 -11.82 -16.19 -9.95
N MET A 349 -10.80 -16.88 -10.45
CA MET A 349 -10.89 -17.66 -11.69
C MET A 349 -11.95 -18.78 -11.58
N ALA A 350 -11.89 -19.57 -10.51
CA ALA A 350 -12.83 -20.66 -10.25
C ALA A 350 -14.29 -20.18 -10.16
N HIS A 351 -14.55 -19.02 -9.54
CA HIS A 351 -15.92 -18.51 -9.42
C HIS A 351 -16.54 -18.15 -10.78
N LYS A 352 -15.76 -17.72 -11.77
CA LYS A 352 -16.28 -17.11 -13.01
C LYS A 352 -16.02 -17.93 -14.29
N GLY A 353 -15.10 -18.90 -14.28
CA GLY A 353 -14.75 -19.71 -15.46
C GLY A 353 -14.96 -21.22 -15.23
N TYR A 354 -15.87 -21.85 -15.98
CA TYR A 354 -16.04 -23.31 -15.93
C TYR A 354 -14.82 -24.05 -16.52
N GLY A 355 -14.27 -23.55 -17.63
CA GLY A 355 -13.03 -24.07 -18.23
C GLY A 355 -11.85 -24.01 -17.26
N ASP A 356 -11.71 -22.87 -16.56
CA ASP A 356 -10.68 -22.67 -15.54
C ASP A 356 -10.75 -23.73 -14.43
N ARG A 357 -11.96 -24.08 -13.95
CA ARG A 357 -12.11 -25.14 -12.92
C ARG A 357 -11.58 -26.48 -13.40
N LYS A 358 -11.89 -26.86 -14.64
CA LYS A 358 -11.40 -28.13 -15.21
C LYS A 358 -9.87 -28.11 -15.32
N ALA A 359 -9.30 -27.02 -15.83
CA ALA A 359 -7.86 -26.86 -15.94
C ALA A 359 -7.16 -26.87 -14.56
N MET A 360 -7.79 -26.32 -13.52
CA MET A 360 -7.28 -26.41 -12.14
C MET A 360 -7.26 -27.87 -11.62
N ILE A 361 -8.31 -28.65 -11.89
CA ILE A 361 -8.37 -30.06 -11.50
C ILE A 361 -7.29 -30.86 -12.23
N GLU A 362 -7.11 -30.63 -13.53
CA GLU A 362 -6.05 -31.24 -14.34
C GLU A 362 -4.65 -30.85 -13.86
N ALA A 363 -4.48 -29.64 -13.33
CA ALA A 363 -3.24 -29.19 -12.69
C ALA A 363 -3.02 -29.78 -11.28
N GLY A 364 -3.95 -30.59 -10.76
CA GLY A 364 -3.81 -31.26 -9.47
C GLY A 364 -4.01 -30.35 -8.25
N ILE A 365 -4.83 -29.29 -8.37
CA ILE A 365 -5.06 -28.29 -7.31
C ILE A 365 -5.61 -28.88 -5.99
N GLU A 366 -6.31 -30.01 -6.04
CA GLU A 366 -7.09 -30.53 -4.90
C GLU A 366 -6.22 -30.84 -3.68
N SER A 367 -5.04 -31.41 -3.86
CA SER A 367 -4.13 -31.74 -2.78
C SER A 367 -3.63 -30.49 -2.06
N SER A 368 -3.18 -29.48 -2.82
CA SER A 368 -2.75 -28.18 -2.30
C SER A 368 -3.87 -27.45 -1.57
N LEU A 369 -5.12 -27.54 -2.04
CA LEU A 369 -6.26 -26.94 -1.34
C LEU A 369 -6.57 -27.63 -0.01
N LEU A 370 -6.51 -28.96 0.03
CA LEU A 370 -6.74 -29.72 1.27
C LEU A 370 -5.66 -29.41 2.31
N GLU A 371 -4.39 -29.33 1.90
CA GLU A 371 -3.30 -28.89 2.76
C GLU A 371 -3.56 -27.47 3.28
N LEU A 372 -3.90 -26.52 2.40
CA LEU A 372 -4.13 -25.13 2.77
C LEU A 372 -5.35 -24.95 3.70
N VAL A 373 -6.37 -25.80 3.60
CA VAL A 373 -7.52 -25.84 4.54
C VAL A 373 -7.10 -26.31 5.94
N LEU A 374 -6.12 -27.21 6.03
CA LEU A 374 -5.66 -27.77 7.30
C LEU A 374 -4.63 -26.88 8.01
N VAL A 375 -3.65 -26.37 7.27
CA VAL A 375 -2.46 -25.69 7.85
C VAL A 375 -2.26 -24.25 7.37
N GLY A 376 -3.07 -23.76 6.43
CA GLY A 376 -2.97 -22.39 5.92
C GLY A 376 -3.40 -21.32 6.93
N SER A 377 -3.15 -20.05 6.60
CA SER A 377 -3.70 -18.93 7.39
C SER A 377 -5.24 -18.95 7.41
N PRO A 378 -5.91 -18.34 8.40
CA PRO A 378 -7.37 -18.30 8.43
C PRO A 378 -8.00 -17.75 7.15
N LEU A 379 -7.32 -16.78 6.51
CA LEU A 379 -7.75 -16.20 5.24
C LEU A 379 -7.58 -17.20 4.09
N ALA A 380 -6.45 -17.90 4.04
CA ALA A 380 -6.17 -18.92 3.03
C ALA A 380 -7.13 -20.13 3.17
N GLN A 381 -7.39 -20.59 4.39
CA GLN A 381 -8.33 -21.69 4.70
C GLN A 381 -9.74 -21.38 4.18
N LYS A 382 -10.25 -20.18 4.48
CA LYS A 382 -11.58 -19.75 4.03
C LYS A 382 -11.68 -19.69 2.50
N ARG A 383 -10.64 -19.15 1.84
CA ARG A 383 -10.59 -19.08 0.37
C ARG A 383 -10.46 -20.47 -0.25
N ALA A 384 -9.60 -21.34 0.28
CA ALA A 384 -9.40 -22.70 -0.20
C ALA A 384 -10.68 -23.55 -0.10
N SER A 385 -11.39 -23.45 1.03
CA SER A 385 -12.70 -24.10 1.21
C SER A 385 -13.68 -23.66 0.13
N ARG A 386 -13.71 -22.35 -0.18
CA ARG A 386 -14.57 -21.81 -1.24
C ARG A 386 -14.18 -22.29 -2.63
N VAL A 387 -12.89 -22.46 -2.91
CA VAL A 387 -12.42 -23.04 -4.19
C VAL A 387 -12.87 -24.50 -4.30
N LEU A 388 -12.69 -25.32 -3.26
CA LEU A 388 -13.14 -26.71 -3.24
C LEU A 388 -14.65 -26.83 -3.50
N GLU A 389 -15.47 -25.96 -2.90
CA GLU A 389 -16.90 -25.89 -3.20
C GLU A 389 -17.16 -25.61 -4.69
N CYS A 390 -16.43 -24.68 -5.29
CA CYS A 390 -16.57 -24.34 -6.71
C CYS A 390 -16.17 -25.50 -7.62
N LEU A 391 -15.12 -26.25 -7.27
CA LEU A 391 -14.65 -27.40 -8.05
C LEU A 391 -15.65 -28.58 -7.99
N ARG A 392 -16.21 -28.89 -6.82
CA ARG A 392 -17.23 -29.96 -6.65
C ARG A 392 -18.50 -29.75 -7.49
N MET A 393 -18.81 -28.51 -7.86
CA MET A 393 -19.95 -28.22 -8.75
C MET A 393 -19.71 -28.71 -10.19
N VAL A 394 -18.45 -28.92 -10.61
CA VAL A 394 -18.11 -29.53 -11.90
C VAL A 394 -18.52 -31.00 -11.93
N ASP A 395 -18.32 -31.73 -10.83
CA ASP A 395 -18.67 -33.15 -10.73
C ASP A 395 -20.19 -33.37 -10.70
N LYS A 396 -20.95 -32.46 -10.08
CA LYS A 396 -22.42 -32.52 -10.09
C LYS A 396 -23.01 -32.21 -11.46
N GLY A 397 -22.41 -31.29 -12.23
CA GLY A 397 -22.87 -30.94 -13.57
C GLY A 397 -22.76 -32.08 -14.59
N LYS A 398 -21.79 -33.00 -14.41
CA LYS A 398 -21.67 -34.22 -15.23
C LYS A 398 -22.68 -35.32 -14.87
N GLN A 399 -23.27 -35.30 -13.68
CA GLN A 399 -24.25 -36.32 -13.26
C GLN A 399 -25.70 -36.02 -13.65
N VAL A 400 -26.01 -34.80 -14.13
CA VAL A 400 -27.38 -34.40 -14.48
C VAL A 400 -27.73 -34.66 -15.96
N SER A 401 -26.76 -35.08 -16.79
CA SER A 401 -26.97 -35.37 -18.22
C SER A 401 -27.01 -36.87 -18.54
N ALA A 402 -27.82 -37.63 -17.82
CA ALA A 402 -28.23 -38.98 -18.24
C ALA A 402 -29.73 -39.16 -17.98
N PRO A 403 -30.57 -39.43 -18.99
CA PRO A 403 -31.99 -39.64 -18.78
C PRO A 403 -32.19 -40.97 -18.06
N VAL A 404 -32.82 -40.89 -16.89
CA VAL A 404 -33.23 -42.02 -16.06
C VAL A 404 -34.39 -42.74 -16.75
N TYR A 405 -34.12 -43.89 -17.39
CA TYR A 405 -35.12 -44.93 -17.55
C TYR A 405 -35.11 -45.79 -16.29
N GLY A 406 -36.23 -45.76 -15.57
CA GLY A 406 -36.43 -46.54 -14.36
C GLY A 406 -36.58 -48.03 -14.63
N ILE A 407 -36.30 -48.83 -13.60
CA ILE A 407 -37.12 -49.94 -13.13
C ILE A 407 -36.76 -50.12 -11.65
N SER A 408 -37.77 -50.07 -10.80
CA SER A 408 -37.71 -50.49 -9.40
C SER A 408 -37.75 -52.01 -9.31
N SER A 409 -37.01 -52.61 -8.37
CA SER A 409 -37.49 -53.73 -7.56
C SER A 409 -36.59 -53.99 -6.36
N SER A 410 -37.26 -54.33 -5.26
CA SER A 410 -36.88 -54.55 -3.88
C SER A 410 -35.93 -55.73 -3.60
N SER A 411 -35.10 -55.62 -2.55
CA SER A 411 -35.23 -56.40 -1.28
C SER A 411 -33.92 -56.44 -0.46
N SER A 412 -34.01 -55.94 0.77
CA SER A 412 -33.42 -56.40 2.04
C SER A 412 -32.12 -57.25 2.11
N LEU A 413 -31.30 -56.84 3.09
CA LEU A 413 -30.33 -57.60 3.92
C LEU A 413 -28.84 -57.66 3.46
N GLY A 414 -28.01 -56.94 4.23
CA GLY A 414 -26.66 -57.35 4.59
C GLY A 414 -25.51 -56.78 3.75
N ARG A 415 -24.85 -55.71 4.23
CA ARG A 415 -23.38 -55.53 4.18
C ARG A 415 -22.90 -54.21 4.79
N GLU A 416 -22.97 -54.08 6.11
CA GLU A 416 -22.03 -53.22 6.85
C GLU A 416 -20.70 -53.97 6.99
N ARG A 417 -19.92 -54.02 5.91
CA ARG A 417 -18.50 -54.43 5.96
C ARG A 417 -17.66 -53.92 4.77
N GLY A 418 -18.19 -52.96 4.02
CA GLY A 418 -17.53 -52.36 2.85
C GLY A 418 -17.05 -50.92 3.05
N HIS A 419 -17.56 -50.21 4.07
CA HIS A 419 -17.23 -48.80 4.29
C HIS A 419 -15.84 -48.62 4.94
N ASP A 420 -15.44 -49.47 5.89
CA ASP A 420 -14.13 -49.36 6.57
C ASP A 420 -12.94 -49.71 5.67
N LEU A 421 -13.12 -50.69 4.77
CA LEU A 421 -12.08 -51.05 3.79
C LEU A 421 -11.92 -49.98 2.70
N ARG A 422 -13.02 -49.33 2.32
CA ARG A 422 -13.03 -48.26 1.33
C ARG A 422 -12.40 -46.97 1.88
N MET A 423 -12.69 -46.62 3.14
CA MET A 423 -12.01 -45.54 3.86
C MET A 423 -10.50 -45.83 4.03
N SER A 424 -10.11 -47.09 4.22
CA SER A 424 -8.69 -47.50 4.27
C SER A 424 -7.99 -47.34 2.92
N ALA A 425 -8.65 -47.69 1.81
CA ALA A 425 -8.11 -47.51 0.46
C ALA A 425 -8.01 -46.03 0.09
N GLU A 426 -9.02 -45.22 0.42
CA GLU A 426 -9.02 -43.77 0.23
C GLU A 426 -7.94 -43.10 1.10
N SER A 427 -7.79 -43.49 2.37
CA SER A 427 -6.72 -43.00 3.24
C SER A 427 -5.31 -43.37 2.73
N LYS A 428 -5.13 -44.59 2.19
CA LYS A 428 -3.86 -45.00 1.57
C LYS A 428 -3.59 -44.24 0.28
N ALA A 429 -4.60 -43.99 -0.55
CA ALA A 429 -4.49 -43.19 -1.75
C ALA A 429 -4.11 -41.74 -1.41
N VAL A 430 -4.75 -41.14 -0.39
CA VAL A 430 -4.40 -39.81 0.12
C VAL A 430 -2.95 -39.78 0.62
N LYS A 431 -2.51 -40.77 1.39
CA LYS A 431 -1.11 -40.87 1.84
C LYS A 431 -0.11 -40.98 0.68
N GLN A 432 -0.43 -41.79 -0.33
CA GLN A 432 0.41 -41.91 -1.53
C GLN A 432 0.45 -40.61 -2.34
N LEU A 433 -0.68 -39.91 -2.45
CA LEU A 433 -0.78 -38.65 -3.18
C LEU A 433 -0.02 -37.54 -2.45
N VAL A 434 -0.11 -37.48 -1.12
CA VAL A 434 0.71 -36.60 -0.26
C VAL A 434 2.19 -36.90 -0.46
N GLN A 435 2.59 -38.18 -0.46
CA GLN A 435 3.99 -38.57 -0.65
C GLN A 435 4.51 -38.22 -2.05
N GLN A 436 3.72 -38.41 -3.10
CA GLN A 436 4.07 -38.02 -4.47
C GLN A 436 4.14 -36.50 -4.64
N SER A 437 3.19 -35.76 -4.04
CA SER A 437 3.19 -34.30 -4.01
C SER A 437 4.44 -33.78 -3.32
N LEU A 438 4.81 -34.34 -2.16
CA LEU A 438 6.00 -33.97 -1.40
C LEU A 438 7.29 -34.24 -2.18
N GLN A 439 7.38 -35.37 -2.89
CA GLN A 439 8.53 -35.69 -3.74
C GLN A 439 8.63 -34.76 -4.96
N SER A 440 7.50 -34.41 -5.57
CA SER A 440 7.44 -33.46 -6.70
C SER A 440 7.82 -32.04 -6.25
N ASN A 441 7.27 -31.59 -5.13
CA ASN A 441 7.63 -30.32 -4.50
C ASN A 441 9.12 -30.27 -4.14
N MET A 442 9.68 -31.33 -3.54
CA MET A 442 11.10 -31.37 -3.18
C MET A 442 12.03 -31.31 -4.40
N LYS A 443 11.66 -31.95 -5.52
CA LYS A 443 12.41 -31.81 -6.79
C LYS A 443 12.37 -30.36 -7.32
N ARG A 444 11.23 -29.69 -7.19
CA ARG A 444 11.08 -28.29 -7.62
C ARG A 444 11.83 -27.33 -6.68
N ILE A 445 11.83 -27.59 -5.37
CA ILE A 445 12.61 -26.84 -4.36
C ILE A 445 14.11 -26.97 -4.65
N VAL A 446 14.62 -28.18 -4.88
CA VAL A 446 16.03 -28.41 -5.24
C VAL A 446 16.40 -27.66 -6.52
N LYS A 447 15.51 -27.66 -7.52
CA LYS A 447 15.67 -26.90 -8.76
C LYS A 447 15.68 -25.38 -8.52
N ARG A 448 14.89 -24.87 -7.57
CA ARG A 448 14.85 -23.45 -7.19
C ARG A 448 16.06 -22.99 -6.42
N ALA A 449 16.62 -23.86 -5.58
CA ALA A 449 17.77 -23.55 -4.75
C ALA A 449 19.11 -23.68 -5.49
N ASN A 450 19.12 -24.03 -6.79
CA ASN A 450 20.33 -24.36 -7.56
C ASN A 450 21.25 -25.38 -6.84
N LEU A 451 20.65 -26.31 -6.10
CA LEU A 451 21.39 -27.33 -5.36
C LEU A 451 21.70 -28.54 -6.27
N PRO A 452 22.88 -29.17 -6.12
CA PRO A 452 23.23 -30.36 -6.89
C PRO A 452 22.23 -31.52 -6.64
N HIS A 453 21.97 -32.30 -7.70
CA HIS A 453 20.91 -33.33 -7.74
C HIS A 453 21.01 -34.44 -6.67
N ASP A 454 22.14 -34.53 -5.97
CA ASP A 454 22.40 -35.55 -4.94
C ASP A 454 21.56 -35.37 -3.66
N PHE A 455 20.94 -34.20 -3.45
CA PHE A 455 20.06 -33.95 -2.29
C PHE A 455 18.68 -34.64 -2.37
N VAL A 456 18.26 -35.12 -3.54
CA VAL A 456 16.94 -35.78 -3.70
C VAL A 456 16.95 -37.20 -3.10
N THR A 457 18.11 -37.85 -3.08
CA THR A 457 18.28 -39.27 -2.72
C THR A 457 18.24 -39.52 -1.20
N THR A 458 18.63 -38.52 -0.39
CA THR A 458 18.65 -38.62 1.09
C THR A 458 17.27 -38.53 1.73
N SER A 459 16.25 -38.03 1.02
CA SER A 459 14.87 -37.94 1.54
C SER A 459 14.13 -39.28 1.65
N GLN A 460 14.55 -40.31 0.91
CA GLN A 460 13.97 -41.66 1.02
C GLN A 460 14.27 -42.32 2.38
N HIS A 461 15.29 -41.84 3.09
CA HIS A 461 15.65 -42.35 4.43
C HIS A 461 14.89 -41.65 5.56
N PHE A 462 14.43 -40.40 5.38
CA PHE A 462 13.71 -39.67 6.42
C PHE A 462 12.24 -40.12 6.57
N SER A 463 11.59 -40.61 5.51
CA SER A 463 10.19 -41.05 5.58
C SER A 463 9.98 -42.38 6.32
N LYS A 464 11.06 -43.08 6.73
CA LYS A 464 10.97 -44.31 7.54
C LYS A 464 11.09 -44.08 9.05
N SER A 465 11.42 -42.87 9.50
CA SER A 465 11.64 -42.56 10.93
C SER A 465 10.49 -41.80 11.61
N LEU A 466 9.40 -41.51 10.91
CA LEU A 466 8.24 -40.80 11.46
C LEU A 466 6.96 -41.66 11.32
N THR A 467 6.99 -42.82 11.95
CA THR A 467 5.78 -43.61 12.25
C THR A 467 5.79 -43.97 13.72
N PHE A 468 5.00 -43.23 14.51
CA PHE A 468 4.39 -43.66 15.77
C PHE A 468 2.88 -43.45 15.67
#